data_AF-A0A6J4E206-F1
#
_entry.id   AF-A0A6J4E206-F1
#
_cell.length_a   1.000
_cell.length_b   1.000
_cell.length_c   1.000
_cell.angle_alpha   90.00
_cell.angle_beta   90.00
_cell.angle_gamma   90.00
#
_symmetry.space_group_name_H-M   'P 1'
#
loop_
_entity.id
_entity.type
_entity.pdbx_description
1 polymer ?
#
loop_
_entity_poly.entity_id
_entity_poly.type
_entity_poly.pdbx_seq_one_letter_code
_entity_poly.pdbx_strand_id
1 'polypeptide(L)'
;MSLLDAQFYADWLRRRTGQRWRLPSDLEWAFFAGSRWADDALLIDDDGSNPARRWLARYSFEAETRTAESARPLARGGHGLNEFGIADLAGNVWEWTDSCHQRIKLDARGAQLSRIEACSIRIAEGRHRAALNDFVRDARGGGCAAGQPPDNLGFRLVRDIP
;
A
#
# COMPACT_ATOMS: atom_id res chain seq x y z
N MET A 1 -0.08 -3.83 -13.96
CA MET A 1 -1.25 -4.73 -13.78
C MET A 1 -2.33 -3.94 -13.05
N SER A 2 -3.59 -4.01 -13.49
CA SER A 2 -4.68 -3.25 -12.84
C SER A 2 -5.24 -3.96 -11.62
N LEU A 3 -5.95 -3.22 -10.75
CA LEU A 3 -6.72 -3.78 -9.65
C LEU A 3 -7.72 -4.85 -10.15
N LEU A 4 -8.39 -4.56 -11.27
CA LEU A 4 -9.37 -5.47 -11.85
C LEU A 4 -8.75 -6.81 -12.24
N ASP A 5 -7.53 -6.81 -12.79
CA ASP A 5 -6.81 -8.04 -13.12
C ASP A 5 -6.54 -8.87 -11.85
N ALA A 6 -6.16 -8.22 -10.74
CA ALA A 6 -5.90 -8.88 -9.47
C ALA A 6 -7.18 -9.47 -8.84
N GLN A 7 -8.30 -8.75 -8.90
CA GLN A 7 -9.60 -9.22 -8.44
C GLN A 7 -10.09 -10.41 -9.27
N PHE A 8 -9.97 -10.36 -10.60
CA PHE A 8 -10.32 -11.48 -11.46
C PHE A 8 -9.46 -12.71 -11.21
N TYR A 9 -8.17 -12.54 -10.91
CA TYR A 9 -7.31 -13.65 -10.53
C TYR A 9 -7.73 -14.28 -9.19
N ALA A 10 -8.04 -13.46 -8.18
CA ALA A 10 -8.54 -13.95 -6.89
C ALA A 10 -9.84 -14.77 -7.05
N ASP A 11 -10.78 -14.23 -7.84
CA ASP A 11 -12.05 -14.89 -8.16
C ASP A 11 -11.86 -16.20 -8.90
N TRP A 12 -10.94 -16.24 -9.86
CA TRP A 12 -10.57 -17.46 -10.56
C TRP A 12 -9.99 -18.51 -9.59
N LEU A 13 -9.07 -18.10 -8.71
CA LEU A 13 -8.45 -18.99 -7.74
C LEU A 13 -9.47 -19.53 -6.72
N ARG A 14 -10.41 -18.70 -6.28
CA ARG A 14 -11.56 -19.12 -5.46
C ARG A 14 -12.37 -20.20 -6.14
N ARG A 15 -12.80 -19.98 -7.40
CA ARG A 15 -13.55 -20.98 -8.17
C ARG A 15 -12.76 -22.27 -8.38
N ARG A 16 -11.45 -22.18 -8.56
CA ARG A 16 -10.62 -23.35 -8.84
C ARG A 16 -10.33 -24.22 -7.62
N THR A 17 -10.22 -23.61 -6.44
CA THR A 17 -9.81 -24.30 -5.20
C THR A 17 -10.95 -24.56 -4.23
N GLY A 18 -12.09 -23.88 -4.40
CA GLY A 18 -13.19 -23.87 -3.42
C GLY A 18 -12.86 -23.09 -2.14
N GLN A 19 -11.71 -22.42 -2.07
CA GLN A 19 -11.26 -21.66 -0.91
C GLN A 19 -11.52 -20.17 -1.11
N ARG A 20 -11.83 -19.43 -0.03
CA ARG A 20 -12.11 -17.99 -0.10
C ARG A 20 -10.81 -17.18 -0.24
N TRP A 21 -10.39 -16.96 -1.48
CA TRP A 21 -9.26 -16.09 -1.83
C TRP A 21 -9.73 -14.68 -2.18
N ARG A 22 -9.01 -13.66 -1.71
CA ARG A 22 -9.26 -12.24 -2.00
C ARG A 22 -7.98 -11.41 -1.84
N LEU A 23 -8.04 -10.15 -2.26
CA LEU A 23 -7.03 -9.16 -1.87
C LEU A 23 -7.14 -8.88 -0.36
N PRO A 24 -6.01 -8.58 0.32
CA PRO A 24 -6.04 -8.12 1.69
C PRO A 24 -6.64 -6.71 1.77
N SER A 25 -7.20 -6.35 2.92
CA SER A 25 -7.34 -4.94 3.29
C SER A 25 -5.97 -4.33 3.60
N ASP A 26 -5.85 -3.02 3.53
CA ASP A 26 -4.66 -2.28 3.96
C ASP A 26 -4.27 -2.57 5.42
N LEU A 27 -5.27 -2.74 6.31
CA LEU A 27 -5.05 -3.13 7.70
C LEU A 27 -4.47 -4.54 7.84
N GLU A 28 -5.00 -5.50 7.09
CA GLU A 28 -4.44 -6.86 7.07
C GLU A 28 -3.03 -6.86 6.49
N TRP A 29 -2.80 -6.05 5.46
CA TRP A 29 -1.47 -5.89 4.86
C TRP A 29 -0.46 -5.36 5.87
N ALA A 30 -0.79 -4.27 6.56
CA ALA A 30 0.03 -3.73 7.63
C ALA A 30 0.30 -4.76 8.74
N PHE A 31 -0.74 -5.51 9.13
CA PHE A 31 -0.62 -6.56 10.13
C PHE A 31 0.41 -7.62 9.74
N PHE A 32 0.28 -8.22 8.55
CA PHE A 32 1.22 -9.27 8.13
C PHE A 32 2.56 -8.71 7.64
N ALA A 33 2.65 -7.41 7.36
CA ALA A 33 3.91 -6.74 7.06
C ALA A 33 4.80 -6.64 8.30
N GLY A 34 4.20 -6.45 9.47
CA GLY A 34 4.91 -6.41 10.76
C GLY A 34 5.98 -5.33 10.77
N SER A 35 7.20 -5.69 11.19
CA SER A 35 8.38 -4.81 11.22
C SER A 35 8.78 -4.22 9.86
N ARG A 36 8.22 -4.74 8.75
CA ARG A 36 8.47 -4.24 7.40
C ARG A 36 7.45 -3.19 6.95
N TRP A 37 6.38 -2.96 7.71
CA TRP A 37 5.40 -1.92 7.38
C TRP A 37 6.01 -0.54 7.61
N ALA A 38 5.87 0.35 6.62
CA ALA A 38 6.33 1.72 6.71
C ALA A 38 5.15 2.65 7.05
N ASP A 39 5.22 3.30 8.22
CA ASP A 39 4.20 4.24 8.67
C ASP A 39 4.38 5.62 8.02
N ASP A 40 3.30 6.14 7.44
CA ASP A 40 3.22 7.50 6.89
C ASP A 40 3.23 8.61 7.98
N ALA A 41 3.23 8.22 9.26
CA ALA A 41 3.33 9.15 10.39
C ALA A 41 4.70 9.83 10.49
N LEU A 42 5.75 9.31 9.82
CA LEU A 42 7.11 9.86 9.71
C LEU A 42 7.81 10.26 11.02
N LEU A 43 7.17 10.04 12.17
CA LEU A 43 7.61 10.37 13.53
C LEU A 43 8.19 11.79 13.68
N ILE A 44 7.62 12.75 12.94
CA ILE A 44 8.01 14.16 13.03
C ILE A 44 7.19 14.88 14.10
N ASP A 45 7.85 15.77 14.85
CA ASP A 45 7.18 16.73 15.72
C ASP A 45 6.51 17.81 14.86
N ASP A 46 5.30 17.51 14.38
CA ASP A 46 4.46 18.36 13.53
C ASP A 46 3.21 18.78 14.31
N ASP A 47 3.13 20.06 14.64
CA ASP A 47 1.97 20.69 15.29
C ASP A 47 0.85 21.00 14.28
N GLY A 48 1.03 20.62 13.00
CA GLY A 48 0.07 20.84 11.92
C GLY A 48 0.00 22.29 11.44
N SER A 49 0.82 23.20 11.98
CA SER A 49 0.84 24.62 11.60
C SER A 49 1.45 24.84 10.21
N ASN A 50 2.32 23.93 9.78
CA ASN A 50 2.99 24.00 8.49
C ASN A 50 2.99 22.63 7.78
N PRO A 51 2.04 22.37 6.85
CA PRO A 51 1.95 21.09 6.15
C PRO A 51 3.19 20.76 5.29
N ALA A 52 4.02 21.76 4.97
CA ALA A 52 5.26 21.53 4.21
C ALA A 52 6.29 20.72 4.99
N ARG A 53 6.30 20.76 6.34
CA ARG A 53 7.23 19.95 7.16
C ARG A 53 7.01 18.45 6.92
N ARG A 54 5.75 18.02 6.89
CA ARG A 54 5.38 16.64 6.58
C ARG A 54 5.75 16.25 5.15
N TRP A 55 5.57 17.15 4.19
CA TRP A 55 5.97 16.88 2.81
C TRP A 55 7.49 16.72 2.67
N LEU A 56 8.28 17.57 3.32
CA LEU A 56 9.73 17.50 3.30
C LEU A 56 10.26 16.22 3.95
N ALA A 57 9.72 15.84 5.12
CA ALA A 57 10.10 14.60 5.81
C ALA A 57 9.77 13.35 4.97
N ARG A 58 8.64 13.36 4.26
CA ARG A 58 8.28 12.26 3.35
C ARG A 58 9.27 12.19 2.19
N TYR A 59 9.56 13.34 1.58
CA TYR A 59 10.47 13.41 0.45
C TYR A 59 11.89 12.95 0.82
N SER A 60 12.40 13.31 2.01
CA SER A 60 13.71 12.83 2.46
C SER A 60 13.75 11.32 2.66
N PHE A 61 12.72 10.75 3.32
CA PHE A 61 12.61 9.30 3.52
C PHE A 61 12.57 8.53 2.19
N GLU A 62 11.79 9.04 1.24
CA GLU A 62 11.68 8.47 -0.11
C GLU A 62 13.01 8.57 -0.88
N ALA A 63 13.68 9.72 -0.82
CA ALA A 63 14.95 9.94 -1.50
C ALA A 63 16.08 9.03 -0.98
N GLU A 64 16.13 8.78 0.33
CA GLU A 64 17.11 7.87 0.95
C GLU A 64 16.87 6.40 0.56
N THR A 65 15.61 6.01 0.33
CA THR A 65 15.24 4.63 0.04
C THR A 65 15.23 4.29 -1.46
N ARG A 66 15.33 5.30 -2.35
CA ARG A 66 15.33 5.12 -3.81
C ARG A 66 16.73 4.98 -4.39
N THR A 67 17.09 3.77 -4.81
CA THR A 67 18.27 3.52 -5.66
C THR A 67 17.84 2.99 -7.03
N ALA A 68 18.66 3.18 -8.07
CA ALA A 68 18.38 2.64 -9.41
C ALA A 68 18.23 1.11 -9.42
N GLU A 69 18.96 0.42 -8.53
CA GLU A 69 18.87 -1.03 -8.30
C GLU A 69 17.54 -1.41 -7.65
N SER A 70 17.00 -0.55 -6.77
CA SER A 70 15.73 -0.81 -6.09
C SER A 70 14.48 -0.71 -6.97
N ALA A 71 14.59 -0.10 -8.15
CA ALA A 71 13.49 0.02 -9.11
C ALA A 71 13.27 -1.26 -9.94
N ARG A 72 14.22 -2.19 -9.97
CA ARG A 72 14.08 -3.47 -10.68
C ARG A 72 13.56 -4.55 -9.73
N PRO A 73 12.47 -5.25 -10.08
CA PRO A 73 12.02 -6.39 -9.30
C PRO A 73 13.12 -7.45 -9.18
N LEU A 74 13.32 -7.94 -7.96
CA LEU A 74 14.18 -9.09 -7.69
C LEU A 74 13.36 -10.38 -7.79
N ALA A 75 14.06 -11.52 -7.88
CA ALA A 75 13.41 -12.81 -7.71
C ALA A 75 12.69 -12.86 -6.35
N ARG A 76 11.60 -13.63 -6.27
CA ARG A 76 10.82 -13.81 -5.03
C ARG A 76 11.75 -14.17 -3.86
N GLY A 77 11.62 -13.45 -2.75
CA GLY A 77 12.47 -13.58 -1.57
C GLY A 77 13.71 -12.69 -1.59
N GLY A 78 13.97 -11.95 -2.68
CA GLY A 78 15.13 -11.07 -2.82
C GLY A 78 15.17 -9.92 -1.81
N HIS A 79 14.03 -9.54 -1.22
CA HIS A 79 13.97 -8.55 -0.14
C HIS A 79 13.88 -9.18 1.26
N GLY A 80 14.06 -10.51 1.34
CA GLY A 80 14.05 -11.27 2.58
C GLY A 80 12.66 -11.53 3.15
N LEU A 81 12.66 -12.25 4.27
CA LEU A 81 11.47 -12.57 5.06
C LEU A 81 11.31 -11.59 6.23
N ASN A 82 10.08 -11.41 6.68
CA ASN A 82 9.78 -10.79 7.97
C ASN A 82 9.64 -11.84 9.09
N GLU A 83 9.31 -11.37 10.29
CA GLU A 83 9.10 -12.20 11.50
C GLU A 83 7.97 -13.23 11.36
N PHE A 84 7.08 -13.07 10.39
CA PHE A 84 6.00 -14.00 10.09
C PHE A 84 6.34 -14.96 8.93
N GLY A 85 7.58 -14.93 8.43
CA GLY A 85 8.03 -15.76 7.32
C GLY A 85 7.49 -15.31 5.96
N ILE A 86 7.03 -14.05 5.86
CA ILE A 86 6.44 -13.50 4.64
C ILE A 86 7.52 -12.72 3.87
N ALA A 87 7.64 -13.04 2.59
CA ALA A 87 8.63 -12.45 1.71
C ALA A 87 8.21 -11.10 1.13
N ASP A 88 9.23 -10.28 0.82
CA ASP A 88 9.16 -9.13 -0.08
C ASP A 88 8.21 -8.01 0.32
N LEU A 89 7.94 -7.85 1.63
CA LEU A 89 7.07 -6.78 2.11
C LEU A 89 7.75 -5.40 2.15
N ALA A 90 9.09 -5.36 2.22
CA ALA A 90 9.88 -4.13 2.24
C ALA A 90 10.30 -3.63 0.83
N GLY A 91 9.75 -4.19 -0.25
CA GLY A 91 10.19 -3.85 -1.60
C GLY A 91 9.67 -4.79 -2.69
N ASN A 92 10.40 -4.89 -3.79
CA ASN A 92 10.04 -5.59 -5.02
C ASN A 92 8.92 -4.91 -5.83
N VAL A 93 7.72 -4.87 -5.28
CA VAL A 93 6.51 -4.30 -5.93
C VAL A 93 5.63 -3.65 -4.88
N TRP A 94 4.89 -2.61 -5.28
CA TRP A 94 3.70 -2.20 -4.54
C TRP A 94 2.60 -3.21 -4.78
N GLU A 95 1.70 -3.37 -3.82
CA GLU A 95 0.67 -4.39 -3.85
C GLU A 95 -0.69 -3.77 -3.65
N TRP A 96 -1.61 -4.09 -4.57
CA TRP A 96 -3.01 -3.72 -4.44
C TRP A 96 -3.62 -4.31 -3.16
N THR A 97 -4.38 -3.48 -2.46
CA THR A 97 -5.30 -3.90 -1.40
C THR A 97 -6.75 -3.69 -1.86
N ASP A 98 -7.71 -4.29 -1.17
CA ASP A 98 -9.14 -4.02 -1.42
C ASP A 98 -9.63 -2.75 -0.70
N SER A 99 -8.75 -2.03 0.02
CA SER A 99 -9.16 -0.83 0.75
C SER A 99 -9.32 0.37 -0.18
N CYS A 100 -10.45 1.05 -0.03
CA CYS A 100 -10.71 2.33 -0.67
C CYS A 100 -9.99 3.46 0.07
N HIS A 101 -9.66 4.53 -0.65
CA HIS A 101 -9.18 5.73 -0.01
C HIS A 101 -10.28 6.33 0.87
N GLN A 102 -9.93 6.68 2.10
CA GLN A 102 -10.87 7.25 3.07
C GLN A 102 -10.40 8.61 3.53
N ARG A 103 -11.33 9.57 3.59
CA ARG A 103 -11.14 10.85 4.25
C ARG A 103 -11.95 10.88 5.53
N ILE A 104 -11.26 10.98 6.65
CA ILE A 104 -11.85 11.02 7.98
C ILE A 104 -11.65 12.43 8.54
N LYS A 105 -12.74 13.03 9.06
CA LYS A 105 -12.67 14.27 9.84
C LYS A 105 -12.78 13.92 11.32
N LEU A 106 -11.81 14.35 12.10
CA LEU A 106 -11.81 14.19 13.56
C LEU A 106 -12.12 15.53 14.24
N ASP A 107 -12.65 15.48 15.44
CA ASP A 107 -12.70 16.64 16.34
C ASP A 107 -11.40 16.80 17.14
N ALA A 108 -11.33 17.83 17.98
CA ALA A 108 -10.16 18.10 18.82
C ALA A 108 -9.87 17.02 19.88
N ARG A 109 -10.82 16.11 20.15
CA ARG A 109 -10.68 14.98 21.08
C ARG A 109 -10.43 13.66 20.34
N GLY A 110 -10.27 13.70 19.01
CA GLY A 110 -10.07 12.54 18.17
C GLY A 110 -11.36 11.77 17.82
N ALA A 111 -12.54 12.28 18.16
CA ALA A 111 -13.80 11.63 17.79
C ALA A 111 -14.08 11.82 16.30
N GLN A 112 -14.55 10.76 15.63
CA GLN A 112 -14.88 10.79 14.21
C GLN A 112 -16.15 11.62 13.96
N LEU A 113 -16.01 12.74 13.25
CA LEU A 113 -17.11 13.61 12.83
C LEU A 113 -17.73 13.17 11.50
N SER A 114 -16.89 12.75 10.55
CA SER A 114 -17.36 12.24 9.26
C SER A 114 -16.34 11.31 8.62
N ARG A 115 -16.83 10.44 7.73
CA ARG A 115 -16.04 9.54 6.91
C ARG A 115 -16.58 9.59 5.48
N ILE A 116 -15.69 9.83 4.52
CA ILE A 116 -15.99 9.75 3.09
C ILE A 116 -15.09 8.66 2.51
N GLU A 117 -15.71 7.70 1.82
CA GLU A 117 -15.01 6.63 1.14
C GLU A 117 -15.05 6.86 -0.38
N ALA A 118 -13.89 6.82 -1.03
CA ALA A 118 -13.72 7.10 -2.44
C ALA A 118 -13.01 5.94 -3.14
N CYS A 119 -13.77 4.92 -3.54
CA CYS A 119 -13.23 3.66 -4.08
C CYS A 119 -12.67 3.74 -5.51
N SER A 120 -12.85 4.87 -6.21
CA SER A 120 -12.11 5.16 -7.45
C SER A 120 -10.60 5.32 -7.18
N ILE A 121 -10.23 5.55 -5.92
CA ILE A 121 -8.86 5.56 -5.44
C ILE A 121 -8.71 4.39 -4.47
N ARG A 122 -7.75 3.51 -4.74
CA ARG A 122 -7.42 2.35 -3.91
C ARG A 122 -6.09 2.56 -3.21
N ILE A 123 -5.95 1.91 -2.08
CA ILE A 123 -4.71 1.86 -1.33
C ILE A 123 -3.86 0.72 -1.87
N ALA A 124 -2.63 1.05 -2.26
CA ALA A 124 -1.57 0.10 -2.51
C ALA A 124 -0.51 0.24 -1.42
N GLU A 125 -0.03 -0.89 -0.93
CA GLU A 125 0.97 -0.95 0.12
C GLU A 125 2.33 -1.37 -0.43
N GLY A 126 3.40 -1.04 0.27
CA GLY A 126 4.76 -1.31 -0.16
C GLY A 126 5.76 -0.55 0.69
N ARG A 127 6.75 0.07 0.05
CA ARG A 127 7.77 0.88 0.77
C ARG A 127 7.20 2.11 1.47
N HIS A 128 6.09 2.61 0.95
CA HIS A 128 5.22 3.61 1.55
C HIS A 128 3.82 3.38 0.98
N ARG A 129 2.80 3.87 1.68
CA ARG A 129 1.42 3.74 1.24
C ARG A 129 1.16 4.65 0.04
N ALA A 130 0.60 4.09 -1.02
CA ALA A 130 0.26 4.81 -2.23
C ALA A 130 -1.26 4.81 -2.48
N ALA A 131 -1.83 5.99 -2.72
CA ALA A 131 -3.20 6.13 -3.18
C ALA A 131 -3.22 6.19 -4.72
N LEU A 132 -3.78 5.17 -5.36
CA LEU A 132 -3.76 5.00 -6.81
C LEU A 132 -5.17 4.92 -7.37
N ASN A 133 -5.42 5.48 -8.55
CA ASN A 133 -6.72 5.28 -9.21
C ASN A 133 -6.86 3.81 -9.64
N ASP A 134 -8.05 3.25 -9.48
CA ASP A 134 -8.35 1.82 -9.68
C ASP A 134 -8.07 1.29 -11.11
N PHE A 135 -8.14 2.16 -12.12
CA PHE A 135 -7.88 1.84 -13.52
C PHE A 135 -6.39 1.90 -13.91
N VAL A 136 -5.50 2.34 -13.01
CA VAL A 136 -4.08 2.48 -13.32
C VAL A 136 -3.41 1.12 -13.48
N ARG A 137 -2.73 0.95 -14.61
CA ARG A 137 -1.93 -0.26 -14.90
C ARG A 137 -0.44 -0.05 -14.64
N ASP A 138 0.03 1.19 -14.78
CA ASP A 138 1.39 1.64 -14.48
C ASP A 138 1.33 2.82 -13.51
N ALA A 139 1.70 2.54 -12.27
CA ALA A 139 1.65 3.51 -11.19
C ALA A 139 2.68 4.64 -11.35
N ARG A 140 3.71 4.48 -12.19
CA ARG A 140 4.68 5.55 -12.49
C ARG A 140 4.05 6.73 -13.24
N GLY A 141 3.05 6.46 -14.09
CA GLY A 141 2.39 7.49 -14.92
C GLY A 141 0.98 7.86 -14.49
N GLY A 142 0.36 7.10 -13.58
CA GLY A 142 -1.09 7.19 -13.30
C GLY A 142 -1.50 7.81 -11.95
N GLY A 143 -0.56 8.19 -11.10
CA GLY A 143 -0.84 8.68 -9.74
C GLY A 143 -0.80 10.21 -9.62
N CYS A 144 -1.86 10.81 -9.06
CA CYS A 144 -1.74 12.09 -8.35
C CYS A 144 -1.10 11.82 -6.98
N ALA A 145 0.17 11.44 -6.93
CA ALA A 145 0.78 10.98 -5.69
C ALA A 145 1.34 12.17 -4.89
N ALA A 146 0.78 12.38 -3.70
CA ALA A 146 1.54 12.96 -2.62
C ALA A 146 2.59 11.93 -2.19
N GLY A 147 3.80 12.00 -2.76
CA GLY A 147 4.89 11.06 -2.48
C GLY A 147 5.49 10.48 -3.76
N GLN A 148 6.41 9.54 -3.61
CA GLN A 148 7.13 8.94 -4.71
C GLN A 148 6.23 7.95 -5.47
N PRO A 149 6.13 8.04 -6.80
CA PRO A 149 5.30 7.09 -7.54
C PRO A 149 5.86 5.66 -7.42
N PRO A 150 5.00 4.64 -7.28
CA PRO A 150 5.42 3.23 -7.28
C PRO A 150 6.11 2.84 -8.58
N ASP A 151 7.26 2.17 -8.50
CA ASP A 151 8.03 1.76 -9.69
C ASP A 151 7.45 0.50 -10.37
N ASN A 152 6.91 -0.42 -9.57
CA ASN A 152 6.32 -1.68 -9.99
C ASN A 152 5.05 -1.96 -9.19
N LEU A 153 4.03 -2.55 -9.83
CA LEU A 153 2.72 -2.77 -9.22
C LEU A 153 2.25 -4.22 -9.40
N GLY A 154 1.99 -4.85 -8.27
CA GLY A 154 1.70 -6.26 -8.05
C GLY A 154 0.44 -6.46 -7.19
N PHE A 155 0.28 -7.68 -6.68
CA PHE A 155 -0.68 -7.99 -5.63
C PHE A 155 -0.25 -9.26 -4.89
N ARG A 156 -0.85 -9.49 -3.73
CA ARG A 156 -0.89 -10.79 -3.06
C ARG A 156 -2.32 -11.11 -2.63
N LEU A 157 -2.55 -12.38 -2.31
CA LEU A 157 -3.86 -12.84 -1.87
C LEU A 157 -3.78 -13.33 -0.43
N VAL A 158 -4.89 -13.11 0.29
CA VAL A 158 -5.16 -13.73 1.57
C VAL A 158 -6.28 -14.75 1.41
N ARG A 159 -6.31 -15.72 2.32
CA ARG A 159 -7.33 -16.75 2.38
C ARG A 159 -8.06 -16.68 3.70
N ASP A 160 -9.38 -16.53 3.65
CA ASP A 160 -10.18 -16.59 4.87
C ASP A 160 -10.26 -18.04 5.37
N ILE A 161 -10.04 -18.22 6.67
CA ILE A 161 -10.18 -19.52 7.34
C ILE A 161 -11.67 -19.72 7.70
N PRO A 162 -12.23 -20.93 7.54
CA PRO A 162 -13.59 -21.27 7.99
C PRO A 162 -13.81 -21.09 9.48
#